data_AF-A0A7W2CFI6-F1
#
_entry.id   AF-A0A7W2CFI6-F1
#
_cell.length_a   1.000
_cell.length_b   1.000
_cell.length_c   1.000
_cell.angle_alpha   90.00
_cell.angle_beta   90.00
_cell.angle_gamma   90.00
#
_symmetry.space_group_name_H-M   'P 1'
#
loop_
_entity.id
_entity.type
_entity.pdbx_description
1 polymer ?
#
loop_
_entity_poly.entity_id
_entity_poly.type
_entity_poly.pdbx_seq_one_letter_code
_entity_poly.pdbx_strand_id
1 'polypeptide(L)'
;MDDPRSTLVHEIRNHLSAMLMFINLLETIDLPKTIRTELSNSGRELRLVVMEPDLAAATHHDIDGAMDAFWKALTSIEETHLSENYVSLRADITDRISAVKKLWPSLT
;
A
#
# COMPACT_ATOMS: atom_id res chain seq x y z
N MET A 1 28.24 -8.74 -4.38
CA MET A 1 27.36 -9.31 -5.40
C MET A 1 26.00 -9.31 -4.76
N ASP A 2 25.15 -8.36 -5.14
CA ASP A 2 23.84 -8.19 -4.51
C ASP A 2 22.96 -9.40 -4.82
N ASP A 3 22.35 -9.98 -3.79
CA ASP A 3 21.39 -11.06 -3.95
C ASP A 3 20.12 -10.49 -4.61
N PRO A 4 19.74 -10.94 -5.83
CA PRO A 4 18.54 -10.47 -6.51
C PRO A 4 17.27 -10.57 -5.65
N ARG A 5 17.19 -11.58 -4.77
CA ARG A 5 16.08 -11.75 -3.83
C ARG A 5 16.08 -10.67 -2.76
N SER A 6 17.26 -10.29 -2.24
CA SER A 6 17.39 -9.19 -1.28
C SER A 6 16.98 -7.85 -1.89
N THR A 7 17.35 -7.60 -3.15
CA THR A 7 16.93 -6.40 -3.89
C THR A 7 15.41 -6.36 -4.07
N LEU A 8 14.80 -7.47 -4.47
CA LEU A 8 13.34 -7.59 -4.61
C LEU A 8 12.60 -7.33 -3.29
N VAL A 9 13.08 -7.92 -2.18
CA VAL A 9 12.52 -7.68 -0.83
C VAL A 9 12.58 -6.20 -0.47
N HIS A 10 13.71 -5.54 -0.72
CA HIS A 10 13.87 -4.12 -0.43
C HIS A 10 12.93 -3.25 -1.27
N GLU A 11 12.78 -3.55 -2.55
CA GLU A 11 11.90 -2.82 -3.46
C GLU A 11 10.43 -2.95 -3.02
N ILE A 12 9.96 -4.17 -2.74
CA ILE A 12 8.60 -4.40 -2.25
C ILE A 12 8.37 -3.68 -0.92
N ARG A 13 9.29 -3.80 0.05
CA ARG A 13 9.18 -3.09 1.34
C ARG A 13 9.14 -1.58 1.17
N ASN A 14 9.92 -1.03 0.24
CA ASN A 14 9.92 0.40 -0.06
C ASN A 14 8.56 0.85 -0.61
N HIS A 15 7.98 0.10 -1.54
CA HIS A 15 6.64 0.40 -2.07
C HIS A 15 5.56 0.32 -0.98
N LEU A 16 5.55 -0.75 -0.19
CA LEU A 16 4.58 -0.91 0.91
C LEU A 16 4.73 0.18 1.98
N SER A 17 5.95 0.59 2.29
CA SER A 17 6.21 1.69 3.24
C SER A 17 5.67 3.03 2.72
N ALA A 18 5.83 3.32 1.43
CA ALA A 18 5.26 4.51 0.81
C ALA A 18 3.71 4.48 0.84
N MET A 19 3.09 3.33 0.58
CA MET A 19 1.64 3.16 0.71
C MET A 19 1.16 3.44 2.13
N LEU A 20 1.84 2.88 3.14
CA LEU A 20 1.52 3.10 4.55
C LEU A 20 1.68 4.57 4.95
N MET A 21 2.72 5.24 4.45
CA MET A 21 2.89 6.67 4.69
C MET A 21 1.74 7.49 4.10
N PHE A 22 1.27 7.13 2.90
CA PHE A 22 0.12 7.80 2.29
C PHE A 22 -1.18 7.50 3.02
N ILE A 23 -1.41 6.27 3.48
CA ILE A 23 -2.57 5.93 4.33
C ILE A 23 -2.58 6.81 5.58
N ASN A 24 -1.46 6.88 6.31
CA ASN A 24 -1.35 7.71 7.51
C ASN A 24 -1.66 9.19 7.19
N LEU A 25 -1.25 9.68 6.02
CA LEU A 25 -1.54 11.04 5.59
C LEU A 25 -3.04 11.24 5.31
N LEU A 26 -3.68 10.29 4.60
CA LEU A 26 -5.13 10.34 4.33
C LEU A 26 -5.97 10.24 5.60
N GLU A 27 -5.50 9.52 6.63
CA GLU A 27 -6.15 9.46 7.94
C GLU A 27 -6.16 10.81 8.67
N THR A 28 -5.32 11.77 8.28
CA THR A 28 -5.34 13.14 8.84
C THR A 28 -6.40 14.05 8.19
N ILE A 29 -7.00 13.61 7.09
CA ILE A 29 -8.01 14.36 6.35
C ILE A 29 -9.41 13.94 6.84
N ASP A 30 -10.36 14.87 6.83
CA ASP A 30 -11.76 14.53 7.11
C ASP A 30 -12.41 13.82 5.92
N LEU A 31 -12.15 12.52 5.81
CA LEU A 31 -12.76 11.62 4.84
C LEU A 31 -14.05 10.99 5.37
N PRO A 32 -15.01 10.61 4.51
CA PRO A 32 -16.16 9.81 4.91
C PRO A 32 -15.77 8.59 5.77
N LYS A 33 -16.58 8.31 6.81
CA LYS A 33 -16.29 7.23 7.79
C LYS A 33 -16.05 5.87 7.12
N THR A 34 -16.77 5.58 6.05
CA THR A 34 -16.63 4.35 5.27
C THR A 34 -15.23 4.24 4.65
N ILE A 35 -14.76 5.31 4.00
CA ILE A 35 -13.42 5.38 3.41
C ILE A 35 -12.35 5.27 4.49
N ARG A 36 -12.48 6.00 5.61
CA ARG A 36 -11.53 5.86 6.74
C ARG A 36 -11.45 4.43 7.26
N THR A 37 -12.58 3.74 7.37
CA THR A 37 -12.61 2.35 7.85
C THR A 37 -11.90 1.41 6.86
N GLU A 38 -12.12 1.57 5.56
CA GLU A 38 -11.43 0.79 4.52
C GLU A 38 -9.91 1.09 4.51
N LEU A 39 -9.51 2.36 4.66
CA LEU A 39 -8.10 2.79 4.76
C LEU A 39 -7.41 2.19 5.99
N SER A 40 -8.02 2.28 7.17
CA SER A 40 -7.40 1.75 8.40
C SER A 40 -7.30 0.22 8.36
N ASN A 41 -8.31 -0.47 7.80
CA ASN A 41 -8.27 -1.93 7.66
C ASN A 41 -7.15 -2.37 6.71
N SER A 42 -7.08 -1.78 5.51
CA SER A 42 -6.01 -2.08 4.55
C SER A 42 -4.64 -1.70 5.09
N GLY A 43 -4.50 -0.54 5.73
CA GLY A 43 -3.26 -0.10 6.35
C GLY A 43 -2.79 -0.99 7.49
N ARG A 44 -3.70 -1.62 8.24
CA ARG A 44 -3.34 -2.62 9.26
C ARG A 44 -2.70 -3.85 8.61
N GLU A 45 -3.32 -4.42 7.59
CA GLU A 45 -2.79 -5.61 6.91
C GLU A 45 -1.46 -5.34 6.22
N LEU A 46 -1.35 -4.22 5.48
CA LEU A 46 -0.08 -3.83 4.85
C LEU A 46 1.04 -3.62 5.88
N ARG A 47 0.71 -3.13 7.08
CA ARG A 47 1.68 -2.95 8.17
C ARG A 47 2.14 -4.29 8.73
N LEU A 48 1.25 -5.28 8.87
CA LEU A 48 1.64 -6.62 9.28
C LEU A 48 2.63 -7.23 8.28
N VAL A 49 2.34 -7.14 6.98
CA VAL A 49 3.22 -7.64 5.92
C VAL A 49 4.59 -6.97 5.95
N VAL A 50 4.66 -5.64 6.06
CA VAL A 50 5.95 -4.92 6.10
C VAL A 50 6.80 -5.28 7.31
N MET A 51 6.15 -5.60 8.44
CA MET A 51 6.82 -5.99 9.68
C MET A 51 7.30 -7.44 9.70
N GLU A 52 6.91 -8.27 8.72
CA GLU A 52 7.40 -9.64 8.61
C GLU A 52 8.92 -9.66 8.48
N PRO A 53 9.64 -10.38 9.37
CA PRO A 53 11.11 -10.46 9.31
C PRO A 53 11.58 -11.02 7.96
N ASP A 54 10.91 -12.06 7.47
CA ASP A 54 11.08 -12.63 6.14
C ASP A 54 9.83 -12.34 5.30
N LEU A 55 9.92 -11.31 4.46
CA LEU A 55 8.83 -10.89 3.59
C LEU A 55 8.42 -12.01 2.61
N ALA A 56 9.34 -12.91 2.23
CA ALA A 56 9.01 -14.02 1.34
C ALA A 56 8.18 -15.12 2.03
N ALA A 57 8.20 -15.16 3.37
CA ALA A 57 7.36 -16.07 4.16
C ALA A 57 5.98 -15.49 4.51
N ALA A 58 5.69 -14.25 4.07
CA ALA A 58 4.44 -13.53 4.36
C ALA A 58 3.22 -14.05 3.57
N THR A 59 3.28 -15.25 3.00
CA THR A 59 2.22 -15.85 2.15
C THR A 59 0.91 -16.11 2.88
N HIS A 60 0.91 -16.06 4.20
CA HIS A 60 -0.27 -16.20 5.04
C HIS A 60 -1.08 -14.89 5.18
N HIS A 61 -0.52 -13.76 4.73
CA HIS A 61 -1.24 -12.49 4.64
C HIS A 61 -1.93 -12.35 3.29
N ASP A 62 -3.16 -11.85 3.31
CA ASP A 62 -3.89 -11.50 2.09
C ASP A 62 -3.47 -10.11 1.58
N ILE A 63 -2.25 -10.03 1.02
CA ILE A 63 -1.71 -8.76 0.52
C ILE A 63 -2.52 -8.24 -0.68
N ASP A 64 -3.01 -9.13 -1.55
CA ASP A 64 -3.78 -8.75 -2.72
C ASP A 64 -5.11 -8.15 -2.30
N GLY A 65 -5.82 -8.78 -1.35
CA GLY A 65 -7.02 -8.24 -0.74
C GLY A 65 -6.78 -6.91 -0.02
N ALA A 66 -5.67 -6.77 0.70
CA ALA A 66 -5.29 -5.52 1.34
C ALA A 66 -5.02 -4.39 0.33
N MET A 67 -4.31 -4.69 -0.75
CA MET A 67 -4.04 -3.75 -1.84
C MET A 67 -5.31 -3.39 -2.63
N ASP A 68 -6.21 -4.35 -2.86
CA ASP A 68 -7.50 -4.10 -3.51
C ASP A 68 -8.42 -3.22 -2.66
N ALA A 69 -8.49 -3.49 -1.36
CA ALA A 69 -9.24 -2.65 -0.42
C ALA A 69 -8.65 -1.23 -0.37
N PHE A 70 -7.33 -1.10 -0.33
CA PHE A 70 -6.67 0.21 -0.37
C PHE A 70 -6.96 0.94 -1.67
N TRP A 71 -6.80 0.27 -2.82
CA TRP A 71 -7.13 0.80 -4.14
C TRP A 71 -8.57 1.31 -4.21
N LYS A 72 -9.52 0.50 -3.77
CA LYS A 72 -10.94 0.86 -3.75
C LYS A 72 -11.19 2.10 -2.89
N ALA A 73 -10.60 2.17 -1.70
CA ALA A 73 -10.71 3.33 -0.83
C ALA A 73 -10.14 4.58 -1.49
N LEU A 74 -8.95 4.49 -2.12
CA LEU A 74 -8.35 5.58 -2.89
C LEU A 74 -9.25 6.07 -4.02
N THR A 75 -9.84 5.16 -4.78
CA THR A 75 -10.73 5.52 -5.90
C THR A 75 -12.05 6.15 -5.46
N SER A 76 -12.46 5.89 -4.22
CA SER A 76 -13.70 6.40 -3.64
C SER A 76 -13.54 7.78 -3.02
N ILE A 77 -12.31 8.28 -2.86
CA ILE A 77 -12.06 9.65 -2.42
C ILE A 77 -12.35 10.58 -3.60
N GLU A 78 -13.35 11.45 -3.46
CA GLU A 78 -13.61 12.50 -4.45
C GLU A 78 -12.44 13.48 -4.50
N GLU A 79 -12.07 13.94 -5.69
CA GLU A 79 -10.94 14.87 -5.88
C GLU A 79 -11.12 16.17 -5.11
N THR A 80 -12.36 16.61 -4.88
CA THR A 80 -12.71 17.79 -4.07
C THR A 80 -12.25 17.69 -2.61
N HIS A 81 -12.03 16.49 -2.09
CA HIS A 81 -11.51 16.26 -0.74
C HIS A 81 -9.97 16.28 -0.68
N LEU A 82 -9.29 16.34 -1.82
CA LEU A 82 -7.83 16.27 -1.93
C LEU A 82 -7.27 17.58 -2.48
N SER A 83 -6.21 18.11 -1.86
CA SER A 83 -5.45 19.20 -2.49
C SER A 83 -4.61 18.66 -3.66
N GLU A 84 -4.14 19.53 -4.56
CA GLU A 84 -3.37 19.14 -5.75
C GLU A 84 -2.17 18.22 -5.42
N ASN A 85 -1.50 18.47 -4.28
CA ASN A 85 -0.38 17.63 -3.81
C ASN A 85 -0.81 16.17 -3.56
N TYR A 86 -2.04 15.95 -3.08
CA TYR A 86 -2.56 14.61 -2.86
C TYR A 86 -2.96 13.90 -4.15
N VAL A 87 -3.34 14.64 -5.19
CA VAL A 87 -3.66 14.05 -6.50
C VAL A 87 -2.40 13.43 -7.11
N SER A 88 -1.27 14.15 -7.08
CA SER A 88 0.01 13.61 -7.54
C SER A 88 0.48 12.42 -6.70
N LEU A 89 0.37 12.50 -5.38
CA LEU A 89 0.72 11.39 -4.48
C LEU A 89 -0.18 10.17 -4.72
N ARG A 90 -1.47 10.35 -4.94
CA ARG A 90 -2.41 9.26 -5.26
C ARG A 90 -2.00 8.55 -6.54
N ALA A 91 -1.57 9.28 -7.57
CA ALA A 91 -1.08 8.68 -8.81
C ALA A 91 0.21 7.86 -8.58
N ASP A 92 1.19 8.39 -7.84
CA ASP A 92 2.39 7.63 -7.48
C ASP A 92 2.03 6.35 -6.69
N ILE A 93 1.13 6.43 -5.71
CA ILE A 93 0.69 5.25 -4.95
C ILE A 93 -0.04 4.23 -5.83
N THR A 94 -0.83 4.68 -6.80
CA THR A 94 -1.48 3.81 -7.80
C THR A 94 -0.44 2.96 -8.56
N ASP A 95 0.62 3.59 -9.02
CA ASP A 95 1.70 2.93 -9.74
C ASP A 95 2.44 1.95 -8.85
N ARG A 96 2.67 2.30 -7.58
CA ARG A 96 3.29 1.41 -6.59
C ARG A 96 2.43 0.19 -6.29
N ILE A 97 1.11 0.33 -6.18
CA ILE A 97 0.19 -0.81 -5.98
C ILE A 97 0.34 -1.78 -7.16
N SER A 98 0.35 -1.23 -8.38
CA SER A 98 0.53 -2.01 -9.60
C SER A 98 1.91 -2.68 -9.66
N ALA A 99 2.96 -2.02 -9.19
CA ALA A 99 4.31 -2.57 -9.12
C ALA A 99 4.39 -3.73 -8.12
N VAL A 100 3.89 -3.55 -6.89
CA VAL A 100 3.89 -4.62 -5.87
C VAL A 100 3.11 -5.83 -6.36
N LYS A 101 1.93 -5.66 -6.95
CA LYS A 101 1.16 -6.78 -7.54
C LYS A 101 1.93 -7.59 -8.59
N LYS A 102 2.83 -6.95 -9.33
CA LYS A 102 3.69 -7.63 -10.33
C LYS A 102 4.89 -8.30 -9.69
N LEU A 103 5.48 -7.68 -8.68
CA LEU A 103 6.72 -8.13 -8.02
C LEU A 103 6.46 -9.22 -6.97
N TRP A 104 5.32 -9.14 -6.27
CA TRP A 104 4.96 -10.03 -5.16
C TRP A 104 5.00 -11.52 -5.55
N PRO A 105 4.42 -11.96 -6.69
CA PRO A 105 4.48 -13.36 -7.09
C PRO A 105 5.89 -13.85 -7.43
N SER A 106 6.85 -12.94 -7.65
CA SER A 106 8.26 -13.31 -7.87
C SER A 106 9.02 -13.50 -6.55
N LEU A 107 8.44 -13.05 -5.43
CA LEU A 107 9.03 -13.16 -4.10
C LEU A 107 8.60 -14.45 -3.38
N THR A 108 7.34 -14.86 -3.59
CA THR A 108 6.68 -16.03 -2.97
C THR A 108 6.82 -17.28 -3.83
#